data_AF-A0A843KRP3-F1
#
_entry.id   AF-A0A843KRP3-F1
#
_cell.length_a   1.000
_cell.length_b   1.000
_cell.length_c   1.000
_cell.angle_alpha   90.00
_cell.angle_beta   90.00
_cell.angle_gamma   90.00
#
_symmetry.space_group_name_H-M   'P 1'
#
loop_
_entity.id
_entity.type
_entity.pdbx_description
1 polymer ?
#
loop_
_entity_poly.entity_id
_entity_poly.type
_entity_poly.pdbx_seq_one_letter_code
_entity_poly.pdbx_strand_id
1 'polypeptide(L)'
;MSKERTLVLCVDRDDDLGFKAGIKGPIMGREACLHAATSLALADPEDSDVNALFETIKIYDELTERGEEVAIAVICGNHMNLIEGDRRVASDLDTVLKVTDATSCIVVADGAEDEYVMPVILSRVPVSSVRRVVVNQMPNLEGTYYILRRFLDDPKVSRIVLVPIGLAMLLYALGYLLGYPEVAIIVVVGVVGIYLLFKGMGIDEFFEYLVHSLKASLHGGRFTFVSYIAAILLCIVGVIMGLVSLLEYYAPFGIVIQVLSFIYGAVAWFTAAGLVASGGKIIDIFLNERETIQRVVALPFFILAIGAIAYG
;
A
#
# COMPACT_ATOMS: atom_id res chain seq x y z
N MET A 1 20.74 5.66 42.86
CA MET A 1 20.21 5.67 41.47
C MET A 1 21.43 5.76 40.58
N SER A 2 21.68 4.78 39.70
CA SER A 2 22.77 4.94 38.72
C SER A 2 22.46 6.18 37.90
N LYS A 3 23.41 7.10 37.82
CA LYS A 3 23.25 8.34 37.07
C LYS A 3 23.06 7.94 35.61
N GLU A 4 21.95 8.37 34.99
CA GLU A 4 21.67 8.03 33.60
C GLU A 4 22.71 8.72 32.72
N ARG A 5 23.37 7.94 31.87
CA ARG A 5 24.44 8.44 31.00
C ARG A 5 24.05 8.21 29.55
N THR A 6 23.92 9.29 28.81
CA THR A 6 23.39 9.28 27.44
C THR A 6 24.55 9.26 26.44
N LEU A 7 24.52 8.32 25.52
CA LEU A 7 25.39 8.31 24.35
C LEU A 7 24.69 9.00 23.18
N VAL A 8 25.28 10.04 22.62
CA VAL A 8 24.87 10.60 21.34
C VAL A 8 25.71 9.91 20.26
N LEU A 9 25.06 9.11 19.43
CA LEU A 9 25.70 8.20 18.49
C LEU A 9 25.37 8.60 17.06
N CYS A 10 26.37 9.02 16.29
CA CYS A 10 26.24 9.10 14.83
C CYS A 10 26.55 7.74 14.21
N VAL A 11 25.78 7.36 13.20
CA VAL A 11 25.96 6.11 12.45
C VAL A 11 26.21 6.48 11.00
N ASP A 12 27.33 5.99 10.46
CA ASP A 12 27.71 6.08 9.05
C ASP A 12 27.83 4.62 8.54
N ARG A 13 26.76 4.09 7.93
CA ARG A 13 26.70 2.64 7.65
C ARG A 13 27.59 2.23 6.48
N ASP A 14 27.75 3.06 5.47
CA ASP A 14 28.56 2.80 4.28
C ASP A 14 30.01 3.26 4.40
N ASP A 15 30.46 3.66 5.60
CA ASP A 15 31.85 3.95 5.96
C ASP A 15 32.45 5.08 5.11
N ASP A 16 31.68 6.13 4.83
CA ASP A 16 32.13 7.29 4.07
C ASP A 16 33.24 8.05 4.79
N LEU A 17 33.24 8.09 6.14
CA LEU A 17 34.37 8.55 6.94
C LEU A 17 35.65 7.75 6.69
N GLY A 18 35.53 6.43 6.60
CA GLY A 18 36.66 5.54 6.35
C GLY A 18 37.15 5.62 4.91
N PHE A 19 36.21 5.69 3.97
CA PHE A 19 36.46 5.63 2.53
C PHE A 19 36.94 6.97 1.96
N LYS A 20 36.27 8.08 2.30
CA LYS A 20 36.55 9.42 1.77
C LYS A 20 37.55 10.19 2.63
N ALA A 21 37.37 10.18 3.94
CA ALA A 21 38.21 10.96 4.88
C ALA A 21 39.40 10.17 5.45
N GLY A 22 39.46 8.84 5.26
CA GLY A 22 40.53 7.98 5.76
C GLY A 22 40.53 7.80 7.28
N ILE A 23 39.43 8.12 7.96
CA ILE A 23 39.31 8.06 9.42
C ILE A 23 38.61 6.76 9.81
N LYS A 24 39.26 5.95 10.64
CA LYS A 24 38.70 4.67 11.09
C LYS A 24 37.94 4.82 12.39
N GLY A 25 36.68 4.38 12.39
CA GLY A 25 35.87 4.20 13.60
C GLY A 25 36.36 3.06 14.52
N PRO A 26 35.90 3.04 15.79
CA PRO A 26 34.98 4.00 16.40
C PRO A 26 35.68 5.30 16.82
N ILE A 27 35.02 6.44 16.59
CA ILE A 27 35.51 7.77 16.96
C ILE A 27 34.78 8.19 18.22
N MET A 28 35.51 8.60 19.27
CA MET A 28 34.92 8.93 20.56
C MET A 28 35.41 10.29 21.05
N GLY A 29 34.51 11.04 21.67
CA GLY A 29 34.80 12.35 22.24
C GLY A 29 34.60 13.49 21.25
N ARG A 30 34.19 14.64 21.79
CA ARG A 30 33.72 15.79 21.02
C ARG A 30 34.74 16.27 19.98
N GLU A 31 35.99 16.49 20.40
CA GLU A 31 37.03 17.02 19.51
C GLU A 31 37.41 16.04 18.39
N ALA A 32 37.42 14.74 18.68
CA ALA A 32 37.66 13.71 17.67
C ALA A 32 36.52 13.66 16.64
N CYS A 33 35.26 13.77 17.10
CA CYS A 33 34.09 13.84 16.22
C CYS A 33 34.10 15.11 15.37
N LEU A 34 34.49 16.26 15.94
CA LEU A 34 34.60 17.52 15.20
C LEU A 34 35.69 17.46 14.13
N HIS A 35 36.85 16.87 14.46
CA HIS A 35 37.91 16.64 13.49
C HIS A 35 37.45 15.72 12.35
N ALA A 36 36.69 14.67 12.67
CA ALA A 36 36.12 13.75 11.70
C ALA A 36 35.13 14.44 10.76
N ALA A 37 34.18 15.19 11.32
CA ALA A 37 33.22 15.99 10.56
C ALA A 37 33.92 16.98 9.62
N THR A 38 34.93 17.69 10.13
CA THR A 38 35.68 18.68 9.34
C THR A 38 36.50 18.02 8.23
N SER A 39 37.08 16.85 8.50
CA SER A 39 37.88 16.10 7.52
C SER A 39 36.99 15.54 6.40
N LEU A 40 35.80 15.01 6.74
CA LEU A 40 34.82 14.58 5.75
C LEU A 40 34.33 15.77 4.91
N ALA A 41 33.97 16.88 5.54
CA ALA A 41 33.52 18.08 4.83
C ALA A 41 34.58 18.67 3.88
N LEU A 42 35.87 18.51 4.20
CA LEU A 42 36.97 18.92 3.33
C LEU A 42 37.22 17.93 2.18
N ALA A 43 36.90 16.65 2.37
CA ALA A 43 37.05 15.61 1.37
C ALA A 43 35.86 15.56 0.40
N ASP A 44 34.64 15.63 0.92
CA ASP A 44 33.37 15.60 0.19
C ASP A 44 32.33 16.51 0.87
N PRO A 45 32.23 17.79 0.47
CA PRO A 45 31.30 18.74 1.09
C PRO A 45 29.83 18.52 0.70
N GLU A 46 29.54 17.69 -0.30
CA GLU A 46 28.16 17.42 -0.77
C GLU A 46 27.49 16.28 0.01
N ASP A 47 28.27 15.54 0.78
CA ASP A 47 27.87 14.40 1.59
C ASP A 47 26.94 14.81 2.75
N SER A 48 25.82 14.09 2.90
CA SER A 48 24.85 14.34 3.97
C SER A 48 25.32 13.88 5.35
N ASP A 49 26.29 12.95 5.43
CA ASP A 49 26.91 12.51 6.69
C ASP A 49 27.60 13.63 7.43
N VAL A 50 28.13 14.62 6.70
CA VAL A 50 28.72 15.83 7.28
C VAL A 50 27.71 16.51 8.20
N ASN A 51 26.47 16.64 7.76
CA ASN A 51 25.42 17.28 8.54
C ASN A 51 24.96 16.41 9.71
N ALA A 52 24.94 15.08 9.57
CA ALA A 52 24.66 14.17 10.67
C ALA A 52 25.72 14.26 11.78
N LEU A 53 27.00 14.35 11.41
CA LEU A 53 28.09 14.53 12.37
C LEU A 53 27.99 15.87 13.12
N PHE A 54 27.72 16.97 12.41
CA PHE A 54 27.54 18.27 13.06
C PHE A 54 26.30 18.33 13.96
N GLU A 55 25.19 17.69 13.57
CA GLU A 55 24.01 17.59 14.43
C GLU A 55 24.31 16.75 15.68
N THR A 56 25.09 15.67 15.56
CA THR A 56 25.53 14.84 16.69
C THR A 56 26.34 15.67 17.70
N ILE A 57 27.29 16.47 17.22
CA ILE A 57 28.09 17.37 18.07
C ILE A 57 27.20 18.41 18.74
N LYS A 58 26.25 19.00 18.00
CA LYS A 58 25.31 19.99 18.54
C LYS A 58 24.44 19.41 19.66
N ILE A 59 23.89 18.21 19.47
CA ILE A 59 23.08 17.54 20.51
C ILE A 59 23.94 17.27 21.75
N TYR A 60 25.17 16.79 21.57
CA TYR A 60 26.11 16.59 22.68
C TYR A 60 26.35 17.89 23.47
N ASP A 61 26.62 19.00 22.77
CA ASP A 61 26.87 20.30 23.39
C ASP A 61 25.64 20.80 24.16
N GLU A 62 24.44 20.73 23.56
CA GLU A 62 23.19 21.15 24.19
C GLU A 62 22.86 20.36 25.47
N LEU A 63 23.09 19.05 25.48
CA LEU A 63 22.85 18.21 26.66
C LEU A 63 23.91 18.43 27.74
N THR A 64 25.17 18.64 27.34
CA THR A 64 26.25 18.97 28.27
C THR A 64 26.02 20.32 28.95
N GLU A 65 25.53 21.32 28.22
CA GLU A 65 25.15 22.64 28.76
C GLU A 65 24.01 22.55 29.78
N ARG A 66 23.10 21.57 29.63
CA ARG A 66 22.04 21.27 30.60
C ARG A 66 22.54 20.54 31.86
N GLY A 67 23.81 20.17 31.90
CA GLY A 67 24.44 19.48 33.02
C GLY A 67 24.19 17.97 33.06
N GLU A 68 23.78 17.38 31.94
CA GLU A 68 23.59 15.93 31.81
C GLU A 68 24.94 15.20 31.66
N GLU A 69 25.00 13.92 32.03
CA GLU A 69 26.19 13.10 31.76
C GLU A 69 26.08 12.50 30.36
N VAL A 70 26.88 13.03 29.43
CA VAL A 70 26.77 12.70 28.01
C VAL A 70 28.11 12.20 27.48
N ALA A 71 28.06 11.19 26.61
CA ALA A 71 29.17 10.76 25.78
C ALA A 71 28.79 10.94 24.30
N ILE A 72 29.77 11.13 23.43
CA ILE A 72 29.58 11.22 21.98
C ILE A 72 30.47 10.22 21.28
N ALA A 73 29.92 9.53 20.29
CA ALA A 73 30.68 8.66 19.42
C ALA A 73 30.13 8.64 17.98
N VAL A 74 30.98 8.21 17.07
CA VAL A 74 30.65 7.89 15.68
C VAL A 74 31.11 6.47 15.41
N ILE A 75 30.23 5.66 14.84
CA ILE A 75 30.55 4.30 14.40
C ILE A 75 30.33 4.20 12.90
N CYS A 76 31.24 3.47 12.24
CA CYS A 76 31.25 3.33 10.80
C CYS A 76 31.08 1.86 10.41
N GLY A 77 30.31 1.60 9.36
CA GLY A 77 30.10 0.26 8.83
C GLY A 77 31.16 -0.14 7.80
N ASN A 78 30.73 -0.57 6.62
CA ASN A 78 31.64 -1.00 5.56
C ASN A 78 31.02 -0.76 4.18
N HIS A 79 31.69 0.10 3.40
CA HIS A 79 31.32 0.49 2.04
C HIS A 79 31.10 -0.68 1.07
N MET A 80 31.89 -1.75 1.19
CA MET A 80 31.93 -2.83 0.20
C MET A 80 31.07 -4.04 0.56
N ASN A 81 30.77 -4.22 1.85
CA ASN A 81 30.05 -5.40 2.34
C ASN A 81 29.17 -5.06 3.54
N LEU A 82 27.90 -4.80 3.26
CA LEU A 82 26.89 -4.39 4.24
C LEU A 82 26.77 -5.37 5.43
N ILE A 83 26.91 -6.69 5.21
CA ILE A 83 26.79 -7.68 6.29
C ILE A 83 27.98 -7.57 7.25
N GLU A 84 29.19 -7.40 6.72
CA GLU A 84 30.38 -7.18 7.56
C GLU A 84 30.37 -5.78 8.19
N GLY A 85 29.77 -4.80 7.51
CA GLY A 85 29.50 -3.47 8.04
C GLY A 85 28.61 -3.53 9.29
N ASP A 86 27.47 -4.21 9.22
CA ASP A 86 26.56 -4.37 10.35
C ASP A 86 27.25 -5.09 11.54
N ARG A 87 28.15 -6.05 11.27
CA ARG A 87 28.97 -6.71 12.30
C ARG A 87 30.01 -5.79 12.93
N ARG A 88 30.63 -4.92 12.13
CA ARG A 88 31.57 -3.90 12.61
C ARG A 88 30.87 -2.88 13.48
N VAL A 89 29.72 -2.35 13.04
CA VAL A 89 28.85 -1.46 13.83
C VAL A 89 28.56 -2.06 15.20
N ALA A 90 28.18 -3.35 15.25
CA ALA A 90 27.99 -4.09 16.49
C ALA A 90 29.24 -4.10 17.40
N SER A 91 30.40 -4.44 16.85
CA SER A 91 31.67 -4.54 17.59
C SER A 91 32.17 -3.17 18.09
N ASP A 92 32.02 -2.15 17.27
CA ASP A 92 32.40 -0.77 17.57
C ASP A 92 31.50 -0.21 18.67
N LEU A 93 30.19 -0.46 18.59
CA LEU A 93 29.24 -0.09 19.65
C LEU A 93 29.56 -0.79 20.98
N ASP A 94 29.91 -2.09 20.96
CA ASP A 94 30.32 -2.81 22.17
C ASP A 94 31.57 -2.18 22.81
N THR A 95 32.48 -1.65 21.99
CA THR A 95 33.68 -0.94 22.46
C THR A 95 33.33 0.43 23.06
N VAL A 96 32.48 1.19 22.38
CA VAL A 96 32.02 2.51 22.85
C VAL A 96 31.28 2.39 24.18
N LEU A 97 30.36 1.42 24.31
CA LEU A 97 29.59 1.21 25.54
C LEU A 97 30.48 0.83 26.73
N LYS A 98 31.52 0.02 26.51
CA LYS A 98 32.50 -0.33 27.57
C LYS A 98 33.32 0.84 28.06
N VAL A 99 33.62 1.82 27.20
CA VAL A 99 34.42 2.99 27.56
C VAL A 99 33.57 4.08 28.20
N THR A 100 32.32 4.20 27.76
CA THR A 100 31.43 5.30 28.16
C THR A 100 30.54 4.95 29.35
N ASP A 101 30.28 3.67 29.61
CA ASP A 101 29.27 3.19 30.57
C ASP A 101 27.88 3.81 30.31
N ALA A 102 27.55 4.09 29.05
CA ALA A 102 26.28 4.69 28.67
C ALA A 102 25.10 3.74 28.89
N THR A 103 24.03 4.25 29.49
CA THR A 103 22.82 3.50 29.82
C THR A 103 21.65 3.81 28.89
N SER A 104 21.77 4.85 28.06
CA SER A 104 20.75 5.34 27.11
C SER A 104 21.45 5.86 25.86
N CYS A 105 20.79 5.82 24.71
CA CYS A 105 21.37 6.25 23.44
C CYS A 105 20.42 7.15 22.64
N ILE A 106 20.94 8.25 22.10
CA ILE A 106 20.29 9.08 21.08
C ILE A 106 21.04 8.80 19.78
N VAL A 107 20.35 8.22 18.80
CA VAL A 107 20.96 7.89 17.50
C VAL A 107 20.71 9.01 16.52
N VAL A 108 21.74 9.42 15.79
CA VAL A 108 21.70 10.42 14.72
C VAL A 108 22.06 9.72 13.41
N ALA A 109 21.24 9.93 12.38
CA ALA A 109 21.37 9.32 11.05
C ALA A 109 20.95 10.32 9.96
N ASP A 110 21.52 10.26 8.77
CA ASP A 110 21.17 11.15 7.66
C ASP A 110 20.05 10.57 6.75
N GLY A 111 19.87 9.25 6.79
CA GLY A 111 19.10 8.53 5.78
C GLY A 111 18.41 7.27 6.29
N ALA A 112 17.54 6.73 5.43
CA ALA A 112 16.88 5.45 5.70
C ALA A 112 17.85 4.26 5.66
N GLU A 113 19.01 4.43 5.01
CA GLU A 113 20.02 3.37 4.89
C GLU A 113 20.75 3.10 6.22
N ASP A 114 21.03 4.14 7.00
CA ASP A 114 21.59 4.04 8.35
C ASP A 114 20.58 3.50 9.37
N GLU A 115 19.29 3.81 9.20
CA GLU A 115 18.24 3.30 10.08
C GLU A 115 18.14 1.75 10.02
N TYR A 116 18.68 1.08 8.98
CA TYR A 116 18.70 -0.37 8.92
C TYR A 116 19.56 -1.03 10.00
N VAL A 117 20.56 -0.35 10.57
CA VAL A 117 21.35 -0.90 11.70
C VAL A 117 20.67 -0.69 13.05
N MET A 118 19.53 0.00 13.10
CA MET A 118 18.80 0.25 14.34
C MET A 118 18.51 -1.00 15.17
N PRO A 119 18.11 -2.16 14.58
CA PRO A 119 17.93 -3.40 15.35
C PRO A 119 19.23 -3.88 16.04
N VAL A 120 20.39 -3.62 15.44
CA VAL A 120 21.72 -3.97 15.99
C VAL A 120 22.07 -3.08 17.18
N ILE A 121 21.71 -1.79 17.10
CA ILE A 121 21.91 -0.81 18.18
C ILE A 121 20.97 -1.10 19.35
N LEU A 122 19.68 -1.28 19.05
CA LEU A 122 18.63 -1.59 20.03
C LEU A 122 18.91 -2.88 20.82
N SER A 123 19.67 -3.83 20.26
CA SER A 123 20.03 -5.06 20.97
C SER A 123 21.13 -4.87 22.02
N ARG A 124 21.79 -3.70 22.09
CA ARG A 124 22.93 -3.42 22.97
C ARG A 124 22.66 -2.33 23.99
N VAL A 125 21.92 -1.30 23.60
CA VAL A 125 21.60 -0.14 24.45
C VAL A 125 20.18 0.33 24.15
N PRO A 126 19.38 0.71 25.17
CA PRO A 126 18.07 1.29 24.92
C PRO A 126 18.23 2.64 24.21
N VAL A 127 17.51 2.80 23.09
CA VAL A 127 17.49 4.04 22.32
C VAL A 127 16.34 4.90 22.81
N SER A 128 16.67 6.06 23.39
CA SER A 128 15.69 7.03 23.93
C SER A 128 15.14 7.96 22.85
N SER A 129 15.91 8.23 21.79
CA SER A 129 15.49 9.06 20.66
C SER A 129 16.28 8.73 19.39
N VAL A 130 15.65 8.93 18.24
CA VAL A 130 16.30 8.89 16.92
C VAL A 130 16.14 10.26 16.26
N ARG A 131 17.26 10.85 15.84
CA ARG A 131 17.31 12.13 15.13
C ARG A 131 17.72 11.89 13.69
N ARG A 132 16.77 12.11 12.78
CA ARG A 132 17.07 12.10 11.35
C ARG A 132 17.45 13.49 10.86
N VAL A 133 18.59 13.60 10.20
CA VAL A 133 19.09 14.84 9.59
C VAL A 133 18.72 14.85 8.11
N VAL A 134 18.05 15.90 7.65
CA VAL A 134 17.66 16.02 6.24
C VAL A 134 18.22 17.33 5.68
N VAL A 135 19.05 17.21 4.64
CA VAL A 135 19.61 18.36 3.94
C VAL A 135 18.59 18.88 2.92
N ASN A 136 18.01 20.05 3.20
CA ASN A 136 17.04 20.67 2.29
C ASN A 136 17.76 21.29 1.08
N GLN A 137 17.70 20.61 -0.07
CA GLN A 137 18.13 21.14 -1.36
C GLN A 137 16.91 21.49 -2.23
N MET A 138 16.93 22.63 -2.92
CA MET A 138 15.92 22.90 -3.97
C MET A 138 16.25 22.03 -5.19
N PRO A 139 15.32 21.21 -5.70
CA PRO A 139 15.63 20.32 -6.81
C PRO A 139 15.98 21.10 -8.08
N ASN A 140 17.05 20.68 -8.76
CA ASN A 140 17.45 21.21 -10.06
C ASN A 140 16.40 20.85 -11.14
N LEU A 141 16.20 21.74 -12.12
CA LEU A 141 15.25 21.54 -13.25
C LEU A 141 15.46 20.20 -13.98
N GLU A 142 16.70 19.73 -14.02
CA GLU A 142 17.09 18.44 -14.61
C GLU A 142 16.50 17.25 -13.84
N GLY A 143 16.49 17.29 -12.50
CA GLY A 143 15.85 16.27 -11.68
C GLY A 143 14.35 16.17 -11.93
N THR A 144 13.69 17.32 -12.11
CA THR A 144 12.25 17.36 -12.47
C THR A 144 12.00 16.75 -13.85
N TYR A 145 12.88 17.02 -14.82
CA TYR A 145 12.80 16.39 -16.14
C TYR A 145 12.95 14.86 -16.06
N TYR A 146 13.93 14.36 -15.31
CA TYR A 146 14.12 12.92 -15.15
C TYR A 146 12.95 12.25 -14.43
N ILE A 147 12.36 12.92 -13.44
CA ILE A 147 11.17 12.44 -12.73
C ILE A 147 9.99 12.37 -13.70
N LEU A 148 9.69 13.44 -14.44
CA LEU A 148 8.60 13.44 -15.44
C LEU A 148 8.82 12.39 -16.53
N ARG A 149 10.04 12.28 -17.05
CA ARG A 149 10.40 11.26 -18.04
C ARG A 149 10.17 9.85 -17.49
N ARG A 150 10.63 9.56 -16.27
CA ARG A 150 10.43 8.27 -15.61
C ARG A 150 8.94 7.98 -15.38
N PHE A 151 8.14 8.99 -15.05
CA PHE A 151 6.68 8.85 -14.94
C PHE A 151 6.00 8.50 -16.27
N LEU A 152 6.46 9.08 -17.37
CA LEU A 152 5.93 8.82 -18.72
C LEU A 152 6.40 7.47 -19.28
N ASP A 153 7.63 7.06 -18.95
CA ASP A 153 8.25 5.81 -19.40
C ASP A 153 7.76 4.58 -18.61
N ASP A 154 7.22 4.74 -17.40
CA ASP A 154 6.62 3.64 -16.64
C ASP A 154 5.26 3.25 -17.26
N PRO A 155 5.13 2.05 -17.88
CA PRO A 155 3.90 1.65 -18.56
C PRO A 155 2.70 1.51 -17.62
N LYS A 156 2.91 1.26 -16.31
CA LYS A 156 1.82 1.19 -15.34
C LYS A 156 1.24 2.57 -15.08
N VAL A 157 2.08 3.56 -14.83
CA VAL A 157 1.65 4.92 -14.50
C VAL A 157 1.18 5.66 -15.74
N SER A 158 1.95 5.57 -16.83
CA SER A 158 1.64 6.15 -18.13
C SER A 158 0.28 5.70 -18.64
N ARG A 159 -0.05 4.41 -18.53
CA ARG A 159 -1.38 3.90 -18.95
C ARG A 159 -2.53 4.45 -18.11
N ILE A 160 -2.33 4.60 -16.80
CA ILE A 160 -3.37 5.10 -15.89
C ILE A 160 -3.66 6.58 -16.13
N VAL A 161 -2.63 7.38 -16.43
CA VAL A 161 -2.77 8.83 -16.54
C VAL A 161 -2.95 9.29 -17.99
N LEU A 162 -2.11 8.82 -18.92
CA LEU A 162 -2.09 9.32 -20.29
C LEU A 162 -3.24 8.77 -21.15
N VAL A 163 -3.72 7.54 -20.91
CA VAL A 163 -4.80 6.97 -21.73
C VAL A 163 -6.13 7.71 -21.54
N PRO A 164 -6.61 7.99 -20.32
CA PRO A 164 -7.82 8.79 -20.13
C PRO A 164 -7.68 10.20 -20.70
N ILE A 165 -6.51 10.83 -20.53
CA ILE A 165 -6.23 12.17 -21.08
C ILE A 165 -6.26 12.15 -22.61
N GLY A 166 -5.54 11.22 -23.23
CA GLY A 166 -5.51 11.07 -24.69
C GLY A 166 -6.88 10.74 -25.28
N LEU A 167 -7.63 9.84 -24.63
CA LEU A 167 -8.98 9.50 -25.03
C LEU A 167 -9.93 10.69 -24.89
N ALA A 168 -9.83 11.46 -23.80
CA ALA A 168 -10.60 12.68 -23.61
C ALA A 168 -10.34 13.70 -24.71
N MET A 169 -9.07 13.93 -25.06
CA MET A 169 -8.68 14.84 -26.15
C MET A 169 -9.21 14.37 -27.50
N LEU A 170 -9.12 13.08 -27.81
CA LEU A 170 -9.63 12.50 -29.07
C LEU A 170 -11.15 12.61 -29.19
N LEU A 171 -11.89 12.25 -28.13
CA LEU A 171 -13.34 12.33 -28.11
C LEU A 171 -13.84 13.77 -28.22
N TYR A 172 -13.16 14.69 -27.54
CA TYR A 172 -13.45 16.12 -27.63
C TYR A 172 -13.25 16.65 -29.07
N ALA A 173 -12.11 16.34 -29.69
CA ALA A 173 -11.82 16.74 -31.06
C ALA A 173 -12.82 16.14 -32.06
N LEU A 174 -13.19 14.88 -31.88
CA LEU A 174 -14.16 14.18 -32.73
C LEU A 174 -15.55 14.79 -32.65
N GLY A 175 -16.02 15.12 -31.45
CA GLY A 175 -17.33 15.76 -31.27
C GLY A 175 -17.39 17.16 -31.89
N TYR A 176 -16.28 17.91 -31.85
CA TYR A 176 -16.15 19.16 -32.59
C TYR A 176 -16.22 18.95 -34.11
N LEU A 177 -15.52 17.94 -34.63
CA LEU A 177 -15.52 17.62 -36.06
C LEU A 177 -16.92 17.23 -36.57
N LEU A 178 -17.69 16.52 -35.76
CA LEU A 178 -19.05 16.08 -36.09
C LEU A 178 -20.12 17.15 -35.84
N GLY A 179 -19.76 18.32 -35.30
CA GLY A 179 -20.69 19.41 -35.00
C GLY A 179 -21.53 19.23 -33.73
N TYR A 180 -21.14 18.31 -32.83
CA TYR A 180 -21.81 18.05 -31.55
C TYR A 180 -20.86 18.26 -30.36
N PRO A 181 -20.36 19.50 -30.13
CA PRO A 181 -19.39 19.76 -29.07
C PRO A 181 -19.96 19.57 -27.66
N GLU A 182 -21.26 19.82 -27.45
CA GLU A 182 -21.88 19.62 -26.12
C GLU A 182 -21.93 18.14 -25.74
N VAL A 183 -22.25 17.27 -26.70
CA VAL A 183 -22.26 15.81 -26.51
C VAL A 183 -20.85 15.31 -26.22
N ALA A 184 -19.84 15.86 -26.89
CA ALA A 184 -18.44 15.54 -26.66
C ALA A 184 -18.03 15.77 -25.19
N ILE A 185 -18.40 16.92 -24.62
CA ILE A 185 -18.09 17.27 -23.24
C ILE A 185 -18.76 16.30 -22.26
N ILE A 186 -20.04 15.98 -22.48
CA ILE A 186 -20.79 15.04 -21.64
C ILE A 186 -20.12 13.67 -21.66
N VAL A 187 -19.75 13.18 -22.84
CA VAL A 187 -19.08 11.89 -23.01
C VAL A 187 -17.71 11.88 -22.35
N VAL A 188 -16.89 12.92 -22.58
CA VAL A 188 -15.55 13.02 -21.99
C VAL A 188 -15.60 13.03 -20.47
N VAL A 189 -16.43 13.92 -19.89
CA VAL A 189 -16.55 14.03 -18.44
C VAL A 189 -17.15 12.76 -17.84
N GLY A 190 -18.15 12.17 -18.50
CA GLY A 190 -18.76 10.91 -18.08
C GLY A 190 -17.77 9.75 -18.08
N VAL A 191 -17.05 9.54 -19.19
CA VAL A 191 -16.08 8.44 -19.33
C VAL A 191 -14.90 8.61 -18.36
N VAL A 192 -14.34 9.82 -18.25
CA VAL A 192 -13.23 10.09 -17.32
C VAL A 192 -13.71 9.98 -15.87
N GLY A 193 -14.90 10.50 -15.54
CA GLY A 193 -15.48 10.40 -14.20
C GLY A 193 -15.73 8.96 -13.77
N ILE A 194 -16.31 8.14 -14.65
CA ILE A 194 -16.49 6.70 -14.42
C ILE A 194 -15.12 6.04 -14.22
N TYR A 195 -14.15 6.31 -15.10
CA TYR A 195 -12.80 5.75 -14.98
C TYR A 195 -12.15 6.08 -13.62
N LEU A 196 -12.21 7.35 -13.19
CA LEU A 196 -11.65 7.79 -11.91
C LEU A 196 -12.36 7.16 -10.71
N LEU A 197 -13.68 6.99 -10.76
CA LEU A 197 -14.42 6.27 -9.71
C LEU A 197 -14.02 4.79 -9.64
N PHE A 198 -13.92 4.12 -10.79
CA PHE A 198 -13.48 2.73 -10.85
C PHE A 198 -12.08 2.56 -10.24
N LYS A 199 -11.16 3.47 -10.58
CA LYS A 199 -9.79 3.43 -10.07
C LYS A 199 -9.69 3.84 -8.60
N GLY A 200 -10.42 4.88 -8.19
CA GLY A 200 -10.41 5.38 -6.82
C GLY A 200 -11.04 4.43 -5.81
N MET A 201 -11.98 3.57 -6.24
CA MET A 201 -12.56 2.52 -5.40
C MET A 201 -11.78 1.21 -5.41
N GLY A 202 -10.65 1.10 -6.14
CA GLY A 202 -9.86 -0.13 -6.22
C GLY A 202 -10.62 -1.32 -6.83
N ILE A 203 -11.60 -1.05 -7.70
CA ILE A 203 -12.46 -2.11 -8.28
C ILE A 203 -11.63 -3.07 -9.15
N ASP A 204 -10.53 -2.59 -9.73
CA ASP A 204 -9.58 -3.39 -10.49
C ASP A 204 -9.01 -4.55 -9.66
N GLU A 205 -8.60 -4.30 -8.42
CA GLU A 205 -8.09 -5.33 -7.52
C GLU A 205 -9.19 -6.34 -7.13
N PHE A 206 -10.42 -5.85 -6.94
CA PHE A 206 -11.57 -6.70 -6.65
C PHE A 206 -11.89 -7.65 -7.82
N PHE A 207 -11.83 -7.18 -9.06
CA PHE A 207 -12.06 -8.01 -10.24
C PHE A 207 -10.96 -9.05 -10.43
N GLU A 208 -9.69 -8.69 -10.23
CA GLU A 208 -8.59 -9.67 -10.29
C GLU A 208 -8.75 -10.76 -9.23
N TYR A 209 -9.10 -10.37 -7.99
CA TYR A 209 -9.38 -11.31 -6.92
C TYR A 209 -10.56 -12.23 -7.24
N LEU A 210 -11.65 -11.68 -7.79
CA LEU A 210 -12.84 -12.43 -8.17
C LEU A 210 -12.54 -13.45 -9.28
N VAL A 211 -11.81 -13.04 -10.33
CA VAL A 211 -11.40 -13.92 -11.42
C VAL A 211 -10.45 -15.03 -10.95
N HIS A 212 -9.49 -14.69 -10.09
CA HIS A 212 -8.59 -15.68 -9.51
C HIS A 212 -9.34 -16.70 -8.64
N SER A 213 -10.28 -16.23 -7.83
CA SER A 213 -11.12 -17.06 -6.96
C SER A 213 -12.04 -17.99 -7.79
N LEU A 214 -12.62 -17.46 -8.87
CA LEU A 214 -13.39 -18.25 -9.84
C LEU A 214 -12.54 -19.37 -10.46
N LYS A 215 -11.33 -19.04 -10.94
CA LYS A 215 -10.43 -20.00 -11.56
C LYS A 215 -9.99 -21.09 -10.57
N ALA A 216 -9.66 -20.70 -9.34
CA ALA A 216 -9.28 -21.63 -8.28
C ALA A 216 -10.44 -22.56 -7.87
N SER A 217 -11.67 -22.03 -7.78
CA SER A 217 -12.85 -22.85 -7.45
C SER A 217 -13.22 -23.83 -8.56
N LEU A 218 -13.06 -23.42 -9.82
CA LEU A 218 -13.27 -24.29 -10.98
C LEU A 218 -12.23 -25.41 -11.06
N HIS A 219 -10.95 -25.13 -10.74
CA HIS A 219 -9.90 -26.16 -10.70
C HIS A 219 -9.99 -27.05 -9.45
N GLY A 220 -10.50 -26.53 -8.34
CA GLY A 220 -10.67 -27.24 -7.07
C GLY A 220 -11.96 -28.07 -6.96
N GLY A 221 -12.77 -28.16 -8.03
CA GLY A 221 -13.98 -28.99 -8.06
C GLY A 221 -15.12 -28.50 -7.17
N ARG A 222 -15.18 -27.19 -6.86
CA ARG A 222 -16.25 -26.56 -6.07
C ARG A 222 -17.14 -25.69 -6.98
N PHE A 223 -18.18 -26.31 -7.54
CA PHE A 223 -19.23 -25.69 -8.37
C PHE A 223 -20.16 -24.76 -7.59
N THR A 224 -20.25 -24.87 -6.26
CA THR A 224 -21.10 -24.01 -5.42
C THR A 224 -20.74 -22.53 -5.59
N PHE A 225 -19.45 -22.19 -5.62
CA PHE A 225 -18.99 -20.81 -5.76
C PHE A 225 -19.45 -20.17 -7.08
N VAL A 226 -19.27 -20.89 -8.20
CA VAL A 226 -19.68 -20.42 -9.52
C VAL A 226 -21.20 -20.30 -9.61
N SER A 227 -21.93 -21.28 -9.07
CA SER A 227 -23.39 -21.26 -9.06
C SER A 227 -23.96 -20.12 -8.21
N TYR A 228 -23.29 -19.74 -7.11
CA TYR A 228 -23.70 -18.63 -6.26
C TYR A 228 -23.46 -17.28 -6.95
N ILE A 229 -22.34 -17.13 -7.67
CA ILE A 229 -22.09 -15.93 -8.48
C ILE A 229 -23.14 -15.81 -9.59
N ALA A 230 -23.43 -16.90 -10.31
CA ALA A 230 -24.48 -16.92 -11.32
C ALA A 230 -25.85 -16.60 -10.72
N ALA A 231 -26.17 -17.13 -9.53
CA ALA A 231 -27.40 -16.82 -8.82
C ALA A 231 -27.49 -15.34 -8.41
N ILE A 232 -26.39 -14.74 -7.91
CA ILE A 232 -26.34 -13.30 -7.58
C ILE A 232 -26.60 -12.45 -8.83
N LEU A 233 -25.99 -12.78 -9.96
CA LEU A 233 -26.24 -12.09 -11.23
C LEU A 233 -27.71 -12.21 -11.66
N LEU A 234 -28.30 -13.40 -11.56
CA LEU A 234 -29.72 -13.62 -11.84
C LEU A 234 -30.64 -12.84 -10.88
N CYS A 235 -30.25 -12.70 -9.61
CA CYS A 235 -30.98 -11.85 -8.66
C CYS A 235 -30.93 -10.37 -9.07
N ILE A 236 -29.78 -9.86 -9.52
CA ILE A 236 -29.66 -8.48 -10.02
C ILE A 236 -30.57 -8.28 -11.23
N VAL A 237 -30.56 -9.23 -12.18
CA VAL A 237 -31.48 -9.21 -13.33
C VAL A 237 -32.94 -9.23 -12.85
N GLY A 238 -33.27 -10.04 -11.85
CA GLY A 238 -34.61 -10.08 -11.26
C GLY A 238 -35.05 -8.75 -10.65
N VAL A 239 -34.17 -8.06 -9.94
CA VAL A 239 -34.45 -6.71 -9.42
C VAL A 239 -34.68 -5.73 -10.56
N ILE A 240 -33.84 -5.74 -11.59
CA ILE A 240 -34.00 -4.86 -12.76
C ILE A 240 -35.34 -5.14 -13.46
N MET A 241 -35.67 -6.41 -13.69
CA MET A 241 -36.93 -6.80 -14.33
C MET A 241 -38.16 -6.47 -13.48
N GLY A 242 -38.06 -6.60 -12.15
CA GLY A 242 -39.08 -6.13 -11.22
C GLY A 242 -39.27 -4.62 -11.31
N LEU A 243 -38.19 -3.84 -11.36
CA LEU A 243 -38.25 -2.38 -11.55
C LEU A 243 -38.80 -1.98 -12.93
N VAL A 244 -38.47 -2.72 -13.99
CA VAL A 244 -39.05 -2.50 -15.32
C VAL A 244 -40.55 -2.78 -15.31
N SER A 245 -40.99 -3.85 -14.64
CA SER A 245 -42.42 -4.16 -14.49
C SER A 245 -43.18 -3.05 -13.75
N LEU A 246 -42.55 -2.37 -12.78
CA LEU A 246 -43.15 -1.18 -12.16
C LEU A 246 -43.40 -0.03 -13.14
N LEU A 247 -42.54 0.12 -14.16
CA LEU A 247 -42.69 1.15 -15.19
C LEU A 247 -43.78 0.77 -16.20
N GLU A 248 -43.88 -0.52 -16.56
CA GLU A 248 -44.89 -1.02 -17.50
C GLU A 248 -46.31 -1.02 -16.93
N TYR A 249 -46.45 -1.44 -15.67
CA TYR A 249 -47.74 -1.56 -14.99
C TYR A 249 -48.01 -0.39 -14.05
N TYR A 250 -47.40 0.77 -14.30
CA TYR A 250 -47.55 1.95 -13.48
C TYR A 250 -49.02 2.38 -13.40
N ALA A 251 -49.65 2.09 -12.27
CA ALA A 251 -51.04 2.45 -11.97
C ALA A 251 -51.09 3.40 -10.76
N PRO A 252 -51.98 4.40 -10.74
CA PRO A 252 -52.16 5.31 -9.60
C PRO A 252 -52.78 4.63 -8.37
N PHE A 253 -53.02 3.32 -8.41
CA PHE A 253 -53.74 2.56 -7.40
C PHE A 253 -52.77 1.88 -6.41
N GLY A 254 -52.23 2.63 -5.45
CA GLY A 254 -51.73 2.12 -4.17
C GLY A 254 -50.44 1.27 -4.17
N ILE A 255 -49.73 1.29 -3.04
CA ILE A 255 -48.45 0.59 -2.82
C ILE A 255 -48.57 -0.94 -3.03
N VAL A 256 -49.75 -1.51 -2.76
CA VAL A 256 -49.98 -2.97 -2.86
C VAL A 256 -49.83 -3.46 -4.30
N ILE A 257 -50.39 -2.75 -5.29
CA ILE A 257 -50.30 -3.15 -6.70
C ILE A 257 -48.85 -3.01 -7.19
N GLN A 258 -48.13 -1.98 -6.76
CA GLN A 258 -46.72 -1.79 -7.10
C GLN A 258 -45.85 -2.94 -6.57
N VAL A 259 -46.06 -3.35 -5.31
CA VAL A 259 -45.33 -4.50 -4.74
C VAL A 259 -45.64 -5.78 -5.52
N LEU A 260 -46.90 -6.02 -5.89
CA LEU A 260 -47.28 -7.18 -6.69
C LEU A 260 -46.68 -7.16 -8.10
N SER A 261 -46.66 -6.01 -8.77
CA SER A 261 -46.02 -5.84 -10.09
C SER A 261 -44.52 -6.10 -10.03
N PHE A 262 -43.84 -5.60 -9.00
CA PHE A 262 -42.41 -5.89 -8.79
C PHE A 262 -42.17 -7.39 -8.59
N ILE A 263 -42.96 -8.03 -7.73
CA ILE A 263 -42.84 -9.48 -7.47
C ILE A 263 -43.08 -10.26 -8.76
N TYR A 264 -44.11 -9.91 -9.54
CA TYR A 264 -44.41 -10.56 -10.82
C TYR A 264 -43.25 -10.48 -11.81
N GLY A 265 -42.63 -9.31 -11.96
CA GLY A 265 -41.46 -9.13 -12.84
C GLY A 265 -40.18 -9.84 -12.34
N ALA A 266 -40.02 -9.97 -11.02
CA ALA A 266 -38.79 -10.49 -10.41
C ALA A 266 -38.82 -12.01 -10.13
N VAL A 267 -39.99 -12.60 -9.86
CA VAL A 267 -40.12 -13.96 -9.30
C VAL A 267 -39.51 -15.05 -10.17
N ALA A 268 -39.65 -14.97 -11.50
CA ALA A 268 -39.07 -15.96 -12.41
C ALA A 268 -37.54 -15.98 -12.31
N TRP A 269 -36.92 -14.80 -12.21
CA TRP A 269 -35.47 -14.64 -12.11
C TRP A 269 -34.94 -15.03 -10.73
N PHE A 270 -35.66 -14.71 -9.64
CA PHE A 270 -35.31 -15.19 -8.31
C PHE A 270 -35.44 -16.70 -8.18
N THR A 271 -36.45 -17.30 -8.81
CA THR A 271 -36.62 -18.76 -8.84
C THR A 271 -35.48 -19.42 -9.61
N ALA A 272 -35.11 -18.86 -10.77
CA ALA A 272 -33.96 -19.32 -11.54
C ALA A 272 -32.65 -19.19 -10.76
N ALA A 273 -32.43 -18.07 -10.06
CA ALA A 273 -31.26 -17.86 -9.20
C ALA A 273 -31.17 -18.91 -8.09
N GLY A 274 -32.29 -19.17 -7.39
CA GLY A 274 -32.35 -20.20 -6.35
C GLY A 274 -32.08 -21.60 -6.87
N LEU A 275 -32.59 -21.93 -8.07
CA LEU A 275 -32.34 -23.22 -8.71
C LEU A 275 -30.87 -23.40 -9.12
N VAL A 276 -30.26 -22.36 -9.69
CA VAL A 276 -28.84 -22.39 -10.07
C VAL A 276 -27.97 -22.56 -8.82
N ALA A 277 -28.20 -21.78 -7.76
CA ALA A 277 -27.49 -21.91 -6.49
C ALA A 277 -27.66 -23.30 -5.86
N SER A 278 -28.88 -23.83 -5.85
CA SER A 278 -29.16 -25.17 -5.32
C SER A 278 -28.50 -26.25 -6.16
N GLY A 279 -28.50 -26.12 -7.49
CA GLY A 279 -27.89 -27.05 -8.42
C GLY A 279 -26.39 -27.18 -8.19
N GLY A 280 -25.67 -26.05 -8.06
CA GLY A 280 -24.23 -26.09 -7.77
C GLY A 280 -23.90 -26.72 -6.42
N LYS A 281 -24.72 -26.47 -5.39
CA LYS A 281 -24.57 -27.13 -4.08
C LYS A 281 -24.81 -28.65 -4.15
N ILE A 282 -25.80 -29.08 -4.93
CA ILE A 282 -26.07 -30.51 -5.14
C ILE A 282 -24.89 -31.19 -5.86
N ILE A 283 -24.35 -30.55 -6.89
CA ILE A 283 -23.18 -31.06 -7.64
C ILE A 283 -21.98 -31.23 -6.69
N ASP A 284 -21.70 -30.24 -5.84
CA ASP A 284 -20.56 -30.32 -4.92
C ASP A 284 -20.71 -31.42 -3.87
N ILE A 285 -21.91 -31.58 -3.30
CA ILE A 285 -22.19 -32.63 -2.31
C ILE A 285 -22.18 -34.01 -2.99
N PHE A 286 -22.65 -34.11 -4.24
CA PHE A 286 -22.59 -35.36 -5.01
C PHE A 286 -21.14 -35.81 -5.30
N LEU A 287 -20.25 -34.86 -5.55
CA LEU A 287 -18.86 -35.11 -5.86
C LEU A 287 -18.00 -35.37 -4.62
N ASN A 288 -18.29 -34.71 -3.48
CA ASN A 288 -17.41 -34.74 -2.30
C ASN A 288 -18.00 -35.47 -1.06
N GLU A 289 -19.32 -35.46 -0.85
CA GLU A 289 -19.96 -35.92 0.40
C GLU A 289 -21.32 -36.59 0.16
N ARG A 290 -21.31 -37.79 -0.45
CA ARG A 290 -22.55 -38.47 -0.92
C ARG A 290 -23.58 -38.77 0.17
N GLU A 291 -23.19 -38.88 1.43
CA GLU A 291 -24.07 -39.28 2.54
C GLU A 291 -25.11 -38.21 2.92
N THR A 292 -24.90 -36.93 2.59
CA THR A 292 -25.81 -35.81 2.94
C THR A 292 -26.72 -35.34 1.80
N ILE A 293 -26.66 -35.96 0.62
CA ILE A 293 -27.43 -35.59 -0.59
C ILE A 293 -28.93 -35.46 -0.31
N GLN A 294 -29.50 -36.39 0.46
CA GLN A 294 -30.95 -36.46 0.69
C GLN A 294 -31.53 -35.17 1.30
N ARG A 295 -30.74 -34.43 2.08
CA ARG A 295 -31.17 -33.18 2.70
C ARG A 295 -31.15 -31.98 1.74
N VAL A 296 -30.36 -32.04 0.67
CA VAL A 296 -30.13 -30.90 -0.24
C VAL A 296 -30.93 -31.03 -1.53
N VAL A 297 -31.25 -32.25 -1.95
CA VAL A 297 -32.11 -32.52 -3.14
C VAL A 297 -33.54 -31.99 -2.97
N ALA A 298 -34.02 -31.78 -1.74
CA ALA A 298 -35.35 -31.21 -1.51
C ALA A 298 -35.43 -29.69 -1.80
N LEU A 299 -34.31 -28.96 -1.71
CA LEU A 299 -34.26 -27.50 -1.89
C LEU A 299 -34.80 -26.98 -3.24
N PRO A 300 -34.45 -27.54 -4.42
CA PRO A 300 -34.96 -27.03 -5.69
C PRO A 300 -36.49 -27.18 -5.80
N PHE A 301 -37.08 -28.21 -5.20
CA PHE A 301 -38.53 -28.40 -5.19
C PHE A 301 -39.24 -27.35 -4.32
N PHE A 302 -38.68 -26.99 -3.17
CA PHE A 302 -39.21 -25.89 -2.35
C PHE A 302 -39.09 -24.53 -3.07
N ILE A 303 -37.97 -24.27 -3.73
CA ILE A 303 -37.76 -23.02 -4.48
C ILE A 303 -38.76 -22.92 -5.64
N LEU A 304 -38.97 -24.01 -6.38
CA LEU A 304 -39.99 -24.06 -7.44
C LEU A 304 -41.41 -23.86 -6.89
N ALA A 305 -41.74 -24.48 -5.76
CA ALA A 305 -43.05 -24.32 -5.14
C ALA A 305 -43.29 -22.86 -4.71
N ILE A 306 -42.31 -22.23 -4.05
CA ILE A 306 -42.40 -20.82 -3.65
C ILE A 306 -42.49 -19.91 -4.87
N GLY A 307 -41.67 -20.16 -5.90
CA GLY A 307 -41.69 -19.41 -7.15
C GLY A 307 -43.03 -19.49 -7.87
N ALA A 308 -43.62 -20.68 -7.96
CA ALA A 308 -44.93 -20.90 -8.56
C ALA A 308 -46.05 -20.19 -7.77
N ILE A 309 -46.03 -20.28 -6.43
CA ILE A 309 -47.01 -19.59 -5.57
C ILE A 309 -46.89 -18.06 -5.71
N ALA A 310 -45.67 -17.53 -5.80
CA ALA A 310 -45.43 -16.11 -5.91
C ALA A 310 -45.70 -15.55 -7.33
N TYR A 311 -45.61 -16.38 -8.37
CA TYR A 311 -45.99 -15.99 -9.74
C TYR A 311 -47.51 -15.93 -9.92
N GLY A 312 -48.25 -16.81 -9.23
CA GLY A 312 -49.71 -16.90 -9.29
C GLY A 312 -50.20 -17.95 -10.28
#